data_AF-A0A540K5S1-F1
#
_entry.id   AF-A0A540K5S1-F1
#
_cell.length_a   1.000
_cell.length_b   1.000
_cell.length_c   1.000
_cell.angle_alpha   90.00
_cell.angle_beta   90.00
_cell.angle_gamma   90.00
#
_symmetry.space_group_name_H-M   'P 1'
#
loop_
_entity.id
_entity.type
_entity.pdbx_description
1 polymer ?
#
loop_
_entity_poly.entity_id
_entity_poly.type
_entity_poly.pdbx_seq_one_letter_code
_entity_poly.pdbx_strand_id
1 'polypeptide(L)'
;MIKSALDQYNILCSLDLARGYMIIVVIMNTDPYIIIRARNLLHLLSIGVPASQALEVLNGKICDVIDVGFKRNGLCSKFGIKKAMADLTATQIFLLGEVVAAIGGSSLGLNIFRKIVEDCIVHKVPPAYHIKNFKMRKQVMKDLEAMRL
;
A
#
# COMPACT_ATOMS: atom_id res chain seq x y z
N MET A 1 -7.01 -20.85 4.13
CA MET A 1 -6.59 -19.89 3.09
C MET A 1 -5.22 -19.30 3.40
N ILE A 2 -5.03 -18.49 4.46
CA ILE A 2 -3.72 -17.88 4.79
C ILE A 2 -2.63 -18.94 5.08
N LYS A 3 -2.91 -19.92 5.97
CA LYS A 3 -1.94 -20.97 6.31
C LYS A 3 -1.43 -21.71 5.05
N SER A 4 -2.36 -22.17 4.23
CA SER A 4 -2.06 -22.87 2.97
C SER A 4 -1.23 -22.03 1.99
N ALA A 5 -1.42 -20.72 1.94
CA ALA A 5 -0.62 -19.83 1.11
C ALA A 5 0.80 -19.65 1.67
N LEU A 6 0.96 -19.61 2.99
CA LEU A 6 2.25 -19.49 3.67
C LEU A 6 3.09 -20.77 3.59
N ASP A 7 2.44 -21.94 3.61
CA ASP A 7 3.09 -23.24 3.46
C ASP A 7 3.87 -23.35 2.13
N GLN A 8 3.38 -22.71 1.05
CA GLN A 8 4.07 -22.67 -0.25
C GLN A 8 5.43 -21.95 -0.21
N TYR A 9 5.63 -21.08 0.78
CA TYR A 9 6.89 -20.35 1.00
C TYR A 9 7.65 -20.87 2.22
N ASN A 10 7.38 -22.08 2.69
CA ASN A 10 8.01 -22.65 3.90
C ASN A 10 7.86 -21.73 5.13
N ILE A 11 6.72 -21.05 5.25
CA ILE A 11 6.39 -20.22 6.41
C ILE A 11 5.31 -20.95 7.22
N LEU A 12 5.64 -21.35 8.44
CA LEU A 12 4.66 -21.86 9.39
C LEU A 12 3.90 -20.69 10.02
N CYS A 13 2.60 -20.89 10.23
CA CYS A 13 1.72 -19.87 10.81
C CYS A 13 0.84 -20.46 11.91
N SER A 14 0.86 -19.81 13.08
CA SER A 14 -0.07 -20.06 14.18
C SER A 14 -0.86 -18.80 14.53
N LEU A 15 -2.16 -18.95 14.79
CA LEU A 15 -3.05 -17.85 15.18
C LEU A 15 -3.66 -18.19 16.53
N ASP A 16 -3.43 -17.34 17.53
CA ASP A 16 -4.04 -17.43 18.84
C ASP A 16 -5.17 -16.39 18.92
N LEU A 17 -6.41 -16.85 18.80
CA LEU A 17 -7.59 -16.00 18.88
C LEU A 17 -7.90 -15.52 20.30
N ALA A 18 -7.50 -16.29 21.32
CA ALA A 18 -7.75 -15.93 22.72
C ALA A 18 -6.82 -14.80 23.16
N ARG A 19 -5.57 -14.84 22.71
CA ARG A 19 -4.54 -13.82 23.01
C ARG A 19 -4.45 -12.71 21.96
N GLY A 20 -5.04 -12.90 20.79
CA GLY A 20 -5.11 -11.90 19.74
C GLY A 20 -3.79 -11.66 18.98
N TYR A 21 -2.94 -12.68 18.85
CA TYR A 21 -1.70 -12.57 18.08
C TYR A 21 -1.55 -13.68 17.05
N MET A 22 -0.72 -13.41 16.05
CA MET A 22 -0.31 -14.34 15.01
C MET A 22 1.21 -14.51 15.07
N ILE A 23 1.66 -15.76 15.05
CA ILE A 23 3.09 -16.11 15.00
C ILE A 23 3.39 -16.65 13.62
N ILE A 24 4.46 -16.15 13.02
CA ILE A 24 5.06 -16.71 11.80
C ILE A 24 6.46 -17.21 12.09
N VAL A 25 6.78 -18.37 11.55
CA VAL A 25 8.11 -18.97 11.61
C VAL A 25 8.56 -19.27 10.19
N VAL A 26 9.63 -18.63 9.77
CA VAL A 26 10.25 -18.86 8.45
C VAL A 26 11.23 -20.02 8.61
N ILE A 27 10.99 -21.12 7.90
CA ILE A 27 11.95 -22.22 7.79
C ILE A 27 13.02 -21.83 6.75
N MET A 28 14.12 -22.57 6.69
CA MET A 28 15.15 -22.42 5.65
C MET A 28 14.51 -22.27 4.26
N ASN A 29 14.64 -21.07 3.69
CA ASN A 29 14.05 -20.67 2.41
C ASN A 29 15.16 -20.10 1.52
N THR A 30 15.03 -20.29 0.21
CA THR A 30 15.97 -19.80 -0.81
C THR A 30 15.91 -18.29 -1.00
N ASP A 31 14.77 -17.65 -0.70
CA ASP A 31 14.62 -16.19 -0.80
C ASP A 31 14.95 -15.49 0.54
N PRO A 32 16.04 -14.72 0.62
CA PRO A 32 16.45 -14.05 1.85
C PRO A 32 15.48 -12.94 2.30
N TYR A 33 14.65 -12.41 1.40
CA TYR A 33 13.70 -11.33 1.70
C TYR A 33 12.32 -11.84 2.14
N ILE A 34 12.10 -13.16 2.14
CA ILE A 34 10.79 -13.74 2.49
C ILE A 34 10.33 -13.34 3.90
N ILE A 35 11.25 -13.20 4.85
CA ILE A 35 10.93 -12.81 6.23
C ILE A 35 10.37 -11.38 6.30
N ILE A 36 10.89 -10.47 5.47
CA ILE A 36 10.42 -9.08 5.38
C ILE A 36 9.02 -9.07 4.77
N ARG A 37 8.79 -9.85 3.70
CA ARG A 37 7.48 -9.96 3.05
C ARG A 37 6.44 -10.59 3.98
N ALA A 38 6.82 -11.59 4.77
CA ALA A 38 5.95 -12.22 5.76
C ALA A 38 5.58 -11.25 6.90
N ARG A 39 6.54 -10.44 7.39
CA ARG A 39 6.26 -9.38 8.37
C ARG A 39 5.28 -8.35 7.81
N ASN A 40 5.49 -7.91 6.57
CA ASN A 40 4.62 -6.97 5.89
C ASN A 40 3.20 -7.51 5.72
N LEU A 41 3.07 -8.79 5.34
CA LEU A 41 1.77 -9.49 5.30
C LEU A 41 1.07 -9.44 6.67
N LEU A 42 1.77 -9.79 7.76
CA LEU A 42 1.17 -9.74 9.10
C LEU A 42 0.67 -8.34 9.46
N HIS A 43 1.47 -7.32 9.15
CA HIS A 43 1.10 -5.95 9.42
C HIS A 43 -0.16 -5.54 8.64
N LEU A 44 -0.22 -5.84 7.34
CA LEU A 44 -1.39 -5.57 6.50
C LEU A 44 -2.66 -6.27 7.00
N LEU A 45 -2.54 -7.53 7.43
CA LEU A 45 -3.66 -8.27 8.02
C LEU A 45 -4.12 -7.65 9.34
N SER A 46 -3.18 -7.20 10.18
CA SER A 46 -3.48 -6.62 11.49
C SER A 46 -4.28 -5.32 11.41
N ILE A 47 -4.11 -4.55 10.33
CA ILE A 47 -4.82 -3.29 10.10
C ILE A 47 -6.13 -3.47 9.29
N GLY A 48 -6.44 -4.69 8.84
CA GLY A 48 -7.70 -5.00 8.16
C GLY A 48 -7.66 -4.94 6.63
N VAL A 49 -6.47 -5.02 6.00
CA VAL A 49 -6.37 -5.22 4.54
C VAL A 49 -6.93 -6.60 4.18
N PRO A 50 -7.74 -6.73 3.10
CA PRO A 50 -8.27 -8.01 2.67
C PRO A 50 -7.17 -9.04 2.39
N ALA A 51 -7.35 -10.26 2.91
CA ALA A 51 -6.37 -11.34 2.85
C ALA A 51 -5.86 -11.64 1.42
N SER A 52 -6.74 -11.61 0.43
CA SER A 52 -6.37 -11.86 -0.98
C SER A 52 -5.35 -10.84 -1.51
N GLN A 53 -5.50 -9.57 -1.14
CA GLN A 53 -4.61 -8.49 -1.58
C GLN A 53 -3.32 -8.46 -0.74
N ALA A 54 -3.42 -8.73 0.56
CA ALA A 54 -2.24 -8.77 1.43
C ALA A 54 -1.27 -9.89 1.03
N LEU A 55 -1.78 -11.04 0.58
CA LEU A 55 -0.97 -12.17 0.11
C LEU A 55 -0.10 -11.83 -1.12
N GLU A 56 -0.47 -10.82 -1.91
CA GLU A 56 0.34 -10.40 -3.07
C GLU A 56 1.73 -9.91 -2.68
N VAL A 57 1.93 -9.48 -1.44
CA VAL A 57 3.25 -9.07 -0.92
C VAL A 57 4.21 -10.26 -0.86
N LEU A 58 3.74 -11.50 -0.67
CA LEU A 58 4.60 -12.67 -0.73
C LEU A 58 5.15 -12.93 -2.14
N ASN A 59 4.43 -12.48 -3.17
CA ASN A 59 4.82 -12.56 -4.58
C ASN A 59 5.73 -11.40 -5.03
N GLY A 60 6.29 -10.64 -4.09
CA GLY A 60 7.21 -9.56 -4.41
C GLY A 60 6.55 -8.20 -4.66
N LYS A 61 5.23 -8.07 -4.49
CA LYS A 61 4.64 -6.73 -4.36
C LYS A 61 5.17 -6.07 -3.08
N ILE A 62 5.30 -4.76 -3.15
CA ILE A 62 5.73 -3.92 -2.04
C ILE A 62 4.51 -3.22 -1.47
N CYS A 63 4.56 -2.94 -0.17
CA CYS A 63 3.54 -2.20 0.52
C CYS A 63 4.13 -1.02 1.27
N ASP A 64 3.30 -0.01 1.47
CA ASP A 64 3.60 1.11 2.33
C ASP A 64 2.41 1.38 3.25
N VAL A 65 2.69 1.64 4.53
CA VAL A 65 1.67 1.89 5.56
C VAL A 65 2.02 3.18 6.26
N ILE A 66 1.07 4.11 6.27
CA ILE A 66 1.24 5.47 6.79
C ILE A 66 0.15 5.72 7.83
N ASP A 67 0.57 5.97 9.06
CA ASP A 67 -0.32 6.45 10.11
C ASP A 67 -0.61 7.95 9.88
N VAL A 68 -1.89 8.29 9.81
CA VAL A 68 -2.36 9.65 9.57
C VAL A 68 -2.97 10.30 10.83
N GLY A 69 -3.11 9.53 11.91
CA GLY A 69 -3.56 9.91 13.25
C GLY A 69 -5.00 10.43 13.38
N PHE A 70 -5.49 10.50 14.64
CA PHE A 70 -6.78 11.08 15.06
C PHE A 70 -6.90 12.58 14.75
N LYS A 71 -7.12 12.94 13.48
CA LYS A 71 -7.73 14.23 13.16
C LYS A 71 -9.24 14.02 13.14
N ARG A 72 -9.96 14.57 14.12
CA ARG A 72 -11.43 14.69 14.07
C ARG A 72 -11.80 15.24 12.68
N ASN A 73 -12.52 14.43 11.90
CA ASN A 73 -12.87 14.60 10.48
C ASN A 73 -11.91 14.04 9.40
N GLY A 74 -10.91 13.21 9.75
CA GLY A 74 -10.13 12.29 8.91
C GLY A 74 -9.68 12.80 7.53
N LEU A 75 -8.38 12.76 7.24
CA LEU A 75 -7.84 13.13 5.92
C LEU A 75 -8.64 12.47 4.75
N CYS A 76 -9.02 11.21 4.94
CA CYS A 76 -9.80 10.41 4.00
C CYS A 76 -11.25 10.89 3.82
N SER A 77 -11.92 11.30 4.90
CA SER A 77 -13.30 11.80 4.89
C SER A 77 -13.40 13.23 4.38
N LYS A 78 -12.38 14.07 4.62
CA LYS A 78 -12.36 15.47 4.17
C LYS A 78 -11.94 15.63 2.71
N PHE A 79 -11.15 14.70 2.15
CA PHE A 79 -10.51 14.87 0.84
C PHE A 79 -10.84 13.82 -0.23
N GLY A 80 -11.65 12.78 0.05
CA GLY A 80 -12.16 11.88 -1.00
C GLY A 80 -11.09 11.07 -1.74
N ILE A 81 -10.06 10.59 -1.03
CA ILE A 81 -8.79 10.05 -1.56
C ILE A 81 -8.93 8.75 -2.40
N LYS A 82 -10.08 8.06 -2.39
CA LYS A 82 -10.17 6.62 -2.70
C LYS A 82 -9.83 6.20 -4.14
N LYS A 83 -10.38 6.84 -5.18
CA LYS A 83 -10.32 6.27 -6.55
C LYS A 83 -9.24 6.87 -7.43
N ALA A 84 -9.06 8.19 -7.40
CA ALA A 84 -8.18 8.88 -8.33
C ALA A 84 -6.68 8.77 -8.01
N MET A 85 -6.32 8.41 -6.77
CA MET A 85 -4.92 8.18 -6.39
C MET A 85 -4.41 6.80 -6.85
N ALA A 86 -5.29 5.80 -6.97
CA ALA A 86 -4.94 4.47 -7.42
C ALA A 86 -4.48 4.46 -8.89
N ASP A 87 -5.24 5.15 -9.76
CA ASP A 87 -4.90 5.30 -11.19
C ASP A 87 -3.57 6.02 -11.43
N LEU A 88 -3.26 6.96 -10.53
CA LEU A 88 -2.05 7.78 -10.59
C LEU A 88 -0.79 6.98 -10.26
N THR A 89 -0.90 6.12 -9.26
CA THR A 89 0.25 5.44 -8.63
C THR A 89 0.40 4.00 -9.10
N ALA A 90 -0.60 3.45 -9.81
CA ALA A 90 -0.71 2.02 -10.11
C ALA A 90 -0.61 1.16 -8.84
N THR A 91 -1.22 1.65 -7.75
CA THR A 91 -1.26 0.97 -6.44
C THR A 91 -2.70 0.73 -5.99
N GLN A 92 -2.89 -0.33 -5.21
CA GLN A 92 -4.12 -0.58 -4.49
C GLN A 92 -4.05 0.14 -3.15
N ILE A 93 -5.02 1.01 -2.87
CA ILE A 93 -5.02 1.88 -1.70
C ILE A 93 -6.15 1.48 -0.75
N PHE A 94 -5.82 1.39 0.53
CA PHE A 94 -6.70 1.00 1.63
C PHE A 94 -6.76 2.13 2.65
N LEU A 95 -7.98 2.56 2.98
CA LEU A 95 -8.24 3.57 4.01
C LEU A 95 -8.85 2.87 5.22
N LEU A 96 -8.07 2.72 6.28
CA LEU A 96 -8.34 1.84 7.43
C LEU A 96 -8.30 2.66 8.71
N GLY A 97 -9.39 3.37 9.00
CA GLY A 97 -9.49 4.27 10.14
C GLY A 97 -8.43 5.39 10.08
N GLU A 98 -7.43 5.28 10.93
CA GLU A 98 -6.31 6.23 11.11
C GLU A 98 -5.13 5.93 10.20
N VAL A 99 -5.19 4.84 9.45
CA VAL A 99 -4.09 4.34 8.65
C VAL A 99 -4.46 4.35 7.18
N VAL A 100 -3.50 4.72 6.34
CA VAL A 100 -3.59 4.59 4.89
C VAL A 100 -2.51 3.60 4.47
N ALA A 101 -2.90 2.53 3.79
CA ALA A 101 -1.98 1.55 3.25
C ALA A 101 -2.07 1.51 1.73
N ALA A 102 -0.94 1.25 1.07
CA ALA A 102 -0.87 1.01 -0.36
C ALA A 102 -0.10 -0.28 -0.65
N ILE A 103 -0.54 -1.04 -1.65
CA ILE A 103 0.15 -2.22 -2.18
C ILE A 103 0.37 -2.02 -3.68
N GLY A 104 1.61 -2.17 -4.14
CA GLY A 104 1.98 -1.89 -5.53
C GLY A 104 3.13 -2.74 -6.04
N GLY A 105 3.30 -2.73 -7.36
CA GLY A 105 4.42 -3.43 -8.03
C GLY A 105 5.67 -2.57 -8.22
N SER A 106 5.60 -1.26 -7.95
CA SER A 106 6.70 -0.31 -8.21
C SER A 106 6.93 0.62 -7.02
N SER A 107 8.19 0.77 -6.64
CA SER A 107 8.62 1.68 -5.56
C SER A 107 8.35 3.13 -5.91
N LEU A 108 8.37 3.47 -7.21
CA LEU A 108 8.03 4.80 -7.69
C LEU A 108 6.57 5.15 -7.41
N GLY A 109 5.66 4.20 -7.62
CA GLY A 109 4.24 4.37 -7.31
C GLY A 109 4.00 4.62 -5.82
N LEU A 110 4.67 3.84 -4.96
CA LEU A 110 4.59 4.00 -3.50
C LEU A 110 5.22 5.31 -3.01
N ASN A 111 6.34 5.75 -3.60
CA ASN A 111 6.96 7.04 -3.26
C ASN A 111 6.03 8.22 -3.61
N ILE A 112 5.37 8.17 -4.76
CA ILE A 112 4.35 9.16 -5.14
C ILE A 112 3.17 9.11 -4.17
N PHE A 113 2.68 7.91 -3.84
CA PHE A 113 1.62 7.73 -2.86
C PHE A 113 1.98 8.38 -1.52
N ARG A 114 3.15 8.05 -0.95
CA ARG A 114 3.64 8.60 0.31
C ARG A 114 3.73 10.12 0.27
N LYS A 115 4.32 10.67 -0.80
CA LYS A 115 4.41 12.12 -0.97
C LYS A 115 3.04 12.79 -0.98
N ILE A 116 2.07 12.26 -1.71
CA ILE A 116 0.73 12.87 -1.75
C ILE A 116 0.06 12.80 -0.36
N VAL A 117 0.20 11.67 0.34
CA VAL A 117 -0.34 11.52 1.70
C VAL A 117 0.31 12.52 2.65
N GLU A 118 1.64 12.67 2.63
CA GLU A 118 2.38 13.66 3.41
C GLU A 118 1.96 15.10 3.08
N ASP A 119 1.87 15.46 1.80
CA ASP A 119 1.44 16.78 1.34
C ASP A 119 0.01 17.13 1.81
N CYS A 120 -0.88 16.13 1.82
CA CYS A 120 -2.24 16.28 2.34
C CYS A 120 -2.23 16.53 3.87
N ILE A 121 -1.42 15.81 4.63
CA ILE A 121 -1.41 15.83 6.10
C ILE A 121 -0.72 17.08 6.65
N VAL A 122 0.49 17.32 6.15
CA VAL A 122 1.46 18.32 6.61
C VAL A 122 1.15 19.67 5.97
N HIS A 123 1.06 19.71 4.64
CA HIS A 123 0.94 20.96 3.88
C HIS A 123 -0.51 21.36 3.57
N LYS A 124 -1.50 20.54 4.00
CA LYS A 124 -2.94 20.78 3.77
C LYS A 124 -3.31 20.91 2.30
N VAL A 125 -2.50 20.36 1.41
CA VAL A 125 -2.75 20.39 -0.03
C VAL A 125 -3.79 19.32 -0.38
N PRO A 126 -4.91 19.66 -1.04
CA PRO A 126 -5.89 18.65 -1.43
C PRO A 126 -5.31 17.66 -2.46
N PRO A 127 -5.66 16.36 -2.39
CA PRO A 127 -5.15 15.36 -3.33
C PRO A 127 -5.54 15.65 -4.79
N ALA A 128 -6.69 16.31 -5.00
CA ALA A 128 -7.15 16.77 -6.31
C ALA A 128 -6.13 17.67 -7.03
N TYR A 129 -5.36 18.45 -6.28
CA TYR A 129 -4.29 19.28 -6.83
C TYR A 129 -3.17 18.44 -7.47
N HIS A 130 -2.73 17.39 -6.77
CA HIS A 130 -1.71 16.46 -7.29
C HIS A 130 -2.21 15.71 -8.51
N ILE A 131 -3.48 15.27 -8.50
CA ILE A 131 -4.12 14.60 -9.64
C ILE A 131 -4.15 15.52 -10.87
N LYS A 132 -4.57 16.79 -10.70
CA LYS A 132 -4.61 17.77 -11.78
C LYS A 132 -3.22 18.04 -12.37
N ASN A 133 -2.23 18.25 -11.51
CA ASN A 133 -0.85 18.48 -11.93
C ASN A 133 -0.27 17.29 -12.67
N PHE A 134 -0.54 16.06 -12.23
CA PHE A 134 -0.06 14.88 -12.91
C PHE A 134 -0.71 14.69 -14.28
N LYS A 135 -2.04 14.91 -14.39
CA LYS A 135 -2.74 14.84 -15.68
C LYS A 135 -2.14 15.84 -16.69
N MET A 136 -1.86 17.07 -16.26
CA MET A 136 -1.19 18.05 -17.12
C MET A 136 0.20 17.58 -17.55
N ARG A 137 1.05 17.10 -16.62
CA ARG A 137 2.38 16.59 -16.97
C ARG A 137 2.34 15.42 -17.96
N LYS A 138 1.39 14.49 -17.77
CA LYS A 138 1.20 13.35 -18.68
C LYS A 138 0.75 13.79 -20.07
N GLN A 139 -0.10 14.82 -20.16
CA GLN A 139 -0.50 15.38 -21.45
C GLN A 139 0.67 16.07 -22.15
N VAL A 140 1.41 16.93 -21.45
CA VAL A 140 2.60 17.62 -21.99
C VAL A 140 3.63 16.62 -22.51
N MET A 141 3.86 15.52 -21.80
CA MET A 141 4.79 14.48 -22.22
C MET A 141 4.34 13.78 -23.52
N LYS A 142 3.03 13.49 -23.64
CA LYS A 142 2.47 12.93 -24.89
C LYS A 142 2.60 13.90 -26.05
N ASP A 143 2.32 15.19 -25.84
CA ASP A 143 2.41 16.20 -26.88
C ASP A 143 3.88 16.38 -27.35
N LEU A 144 4.85 16.34 -26.43
CA LEU A 144 6.28 16.34 -26.73
C LEU A 144 6.74 15.10 -27.51
N GLU A 145 6.21 13.92 -27.18
CA GLU A 145 6.50 12.68 -27.93
C GLU A 145 5.91 12.72 -29.34
N ALA A 146 4.70 13.27 -29.50
CA ALA A 146 4.06 13.42 -30.80
C ALA A 146 4.78 14.42 -31.72
N MET A 147 5.47 15.42 -31.16
CA MET A 147 6.31 16.36 -31.92
C MET A 147 7.69 15.79 -32.32
N ARG A 148 8.08 14.62 -31.80
CA ARG A 148 9.34 13.95 -32.15
C ARG A 148 9.20 12.94 -33.30
N LEU A 149 7.98 12.76 -33.82
CA LEU A 149 7.65 11.97 -35.01
C LEU A 149 7.42 12.90 -36.21
#